data_AF-A0A0V0GJF7-F1
#
_entry.id   AF-A0A0V0GJF7-F1
#
_cell.length_a   1.000
_cell.length_b   1.000
_cell.length_c   1.000
_cell.angle_alpha   90.00
_cell.angle_beta   90.00
_cell.angle_gamma   90.00
#
_symmetry.space_group_name_H-M   'P 1'
#
loop_
_entity.id
_entity.type
_entity.pdbx_description
1 polymer ?
#
loop_
_entity_poly.entity_id
_entity_poly.type
_entity_poly.pdbx_seq_one_letter_code
_entity_poly.pdbx_strand_id
1 'polypeptide(L)'
;NATLEEYIEEDIEVRIDTQVIPRRGSFKYFGSIIQENGEIDDDVTHSIGAGCMKLRLAYGVLYDKSVSLRLEGKFYLVVVRPTLLYWPEYWWVKNSHI
;
A
#
# COMPACT_ATOMS: atom_id res chain seq x y z
N ASN A 1 -19.97 -0.94 34.13
CA ASN A 1 -18.75 -1.22 33.33
C ASN A 1 -19.09 -1.32 31.84
N ALA A 2 -19.88 -0.37 31.32
CA ALA A 2 -20.25 -0.29 29.90
C ALA A 2 -20.49 1.17 29.49
N THR A 3 -20.03 2.11 30.30
CA THR A 3 -20.42 3.53 30.26
C THR A 3 -19.21 4.47 30.17
N LEU A 4 -17.99 3.90 30.13
CA LEU A 4 -16.74 4.65 30.08
C LEU A 4 -15.97 4.46 28.76
N GLU A 5 -16.30 3.44 27.96
CA GLU A 5 -15.68 3.25 26.63
C GLU A 5 -16.37 4.03 25.51
N GLU A 6 -17.55 4.62 25.77
CA GLU A 6 -18.29 5.44 24.81
C GLU A 6 -17.94 6.95 24.90
N TYR A 7 -17.11 7.36 25.86
CA TYR A 7 -16.77 8.77 26.10
C TYR A 7 -15.45 9.25 25.46
N ILE A 8 -14.69 8.39 24.77
CA ILE A 8 -13.41 8.80 24.15
C ILE A 8 -13.61 9.35 22.71
N GLU A 9 -14.85 9.43 22.21
CA GLU A 9 -15.19 10.23 21.03
C GLU A 9 -15.45 11.72 21.36
N GLU A 10 -15.03 12.21 22.54
CA GLU A 10 -14.96 13.65 22.74
C GLU A 10 -13.86 14.24 21.85
N ASP A 11 -14.29 15.14 20.96
CA ASP A 11 -13.56 15.95 19.98
C ASP A 11 -12.18 16.47 20.50
N ILE A 12 -11.15 15.63 20.48
CA ILE A 12 -9.79 16.02 20.87
C ILE A 12 -9.24 16.96 19.79
N GLU A 13 -9.29 18.25 20.10
CA GLU A 13 -8.79 19.31 19.24
C GLU A 13 -7.24 19.23 19.14
N VAL A 14 -6.72 18.79 17.99
CA VAL A 14 -5.28 18.76 17.74
C VAL A 14 -4.80 20.16 17.35
N ARG A 15 -3.88 20.73 18.13
CA ARG A 15 -3.25 22.04 17.84
C ARG A 15 -1.76 21.90 17.52
N ILE A 16 -1.32 22.58 16.47
CA ILE A 16 0.11 22.84 16.23
C ILE A 16 0.33 24.32 16.51
N ASP A 17 1.13 24.60 17.55
CA ASP A 17 1.35 25.96 18.06
C ASP A 17 0.01 26.64 18.40
N THR A 18 -0.38 27.69 17.67
CA THR A 18 -1.67 28.37 17.81
C THR A 18 -2.75 27.93 16.81
N GLN A 19 -2.43 27.03 15.88
CA GLN A 19 -3.36 26.63 14.82
C GLN A 19 -4.07 25.32 15.14
N VAL A 20 -5.40 25.34 15.01
CA VAL A 20 -6.26 24.17 15.12
C VAL A 20 -6.21 23.37 13.83
N ILE A 21 -5.88 22.08 13.91
CA ILE A 21 -5.95 21.18 12.76
C ILE A 21 -7.39 20.65 12.67
N PRO A 22 -8.13 20.94 11.58
CA PRO A 22 -9.44 20.35 11.40
C PRO A 22 -9.30 18.84 11.17
N ARG A 23 -10.13 18.05 11.86
CA ARG A 23 -10.26 16.61 11.61
C ARG A 23 -10.64 16.40 10.14
N ARG A 24 -9.94 15.48 9.48
CA ARG A 24 -10.20 15.08 8.09
C ARG A 24 -10.44 13.59 8.02
N GLY A 25 -11.38 13.17 7.17
CA GLY A 25 -11.68 11.75 6.95
C GLY A 25 -10.54 10.96 6.30
N SER A 26 -9.58 11.65 5.66
CA SER A 26 -8.34 11.03 5.17
C SER A 26 -7.15 11.98 5.22
N PHE A 27 -5.97 11.43 5.45
CA PHE A 27 -4.70 12.16 5.55
C PHE A 27 -3.58 11.38 4.85
N LYS A 28 -2.73 12.09 4.10
CA LYS A 28 -1.56 11.48 3.46
C LYS A 28 -0.32 11.60 4.35
N TYR A 29 0.23 10.47 4.76
CA TYR A 29 1.41 10.37 5.60
C TYR A 29 2.49 9.49 4.95
N PHE A 30 3.67 10.05 4.69
CA PHE A 30 4.81 9.34 4.09
C PHE A 30 4.50 8.54 2.80
N GLY A 31 3.50 8.98 2.04
CA GLY A 31 3.08 8.31 0.80
C GLY A 31 1.92 7.35 1.00
N SER A 32 1.58 7.00 2.24
CA SER A 32 0.38 6.25 2.59
C SER A 32 -0.83 7.15 2.84
N ILE A 33 -2.02 6.64 2.57
CA ILE A 33 -3.30 7.30 2.88
C ILE A 33 -3.90 6.67 4.14
N ILE A 34 -4.01 7.46 5.20
CA ILE A 34 -4.62 7.07 6.47
C ILE A 34 -6.07 7.55 6.43
N GLN A 35 -7.02 6.62 6.53
CA GLN A 35 -8.44 6.94 6.61
C GLN A 35 -8.94 6.87 8.05
N GLU A 36 -9.92 7.71 8.37
CA GLU A 36 -10.55 7.81 9.69
C GLU A 36 -11.28 6.52 10.09
N ASN A 37 -11.90 5.83 9.13
CA ASN A 37 -12.55 4.53 9.32
C ASN A 37 -11.56 3.37 9.52
N GLY A 38 -10.25 3.64 9.44
CA GLY A 38 -9.20 2.62 9.50
C GLY A 38 -9.08 1.76 8.24
N GLU A 39 -9.83 2.06 7.18
CA GLU A 39 -9.76 1.33 5.92
C GLU A 39 -8.47 1.66 5.16
N ILE A 40 -7.85 0.62 4.61
CA ILE A 40 -6.61 0.73 3.83
C ILE A 40 -6.84 0.70 2.32
N ASP A 41 -8.10 0.60 1.87
CA ASP A 41 -8.43 0.37 0.45
C ASP A 41 -7.93 1.52 -0.45
N ASP A 42 -8.11 2.76 -0.03
CA ASP A 42 -7.62 3.93 -0.77
C ASP A 42 -6.10 3.94 -0.88
N ASP A 43 -5.40 3.57 0.19
CA ASP A 43 -3.94 3.49 0.21
C ASP A 43 -3.42 2.39 -0.72
N VAL A 44 -4.06 1.22 -0.66
CA VAL A 44 -3.74 0.07 -1.50
C VAL A 44 -4.00 0.40 -2.96
N THR A 45 -5.16 1.00 -3.28
CA THR A 45 -5.52 1.39 -4.64
C THR A 45 -4.55 2.43 -5.20
N HIS A 46 -4.21 3.47 -4.43
CA HIS A 46 -3.24 4.47 -4.82
C HIS A 46 -1.85 3.87 -5.06
N SER A 47 -1.39 3.00 -4.14
CA SER A 47 -0.07 2.36 -4.21
C SER A 47 0.03 1.38 -5.37
N ILE A 48 -1.01 0.58 -5.64
CA ILE A 48 -1.10 -0.29 -6.81
C ILE A 48 -1.10 0.54 -8.09
N GLY A 49 -1.88 1.62 -8.16
CA GLY A 49 -1.92 2.51 -9.31
C GLY A 49 -0.53 3.08 -9.62
N ALA A 50 0.15 3.62 -8.62
CA ALA A 50 1.51 4.16 -8.75
C ALA A 50 2.52 3.08 -9.18
N GLY A 51 2.44 1.88 -8.59
CA GLY A 51 3.28 0.74 -8.95
C GLY A 51 3.07 0.28 -10.39
N CYS A 52 1.82 0.10 -10.80
CA CYS A 52 1.43 -0.28 -12.16
C CYS A 52 1.89 0.74 -13.20
N MET A 53 1.76 2.05 -12.92
CA MET A 53 2.22 3.09 -13.85
C MET A 53 3.74 3.06 -14.03
N LYS A 54 4.51 2.94 -12.94
CA LYS A 54 5.97 2.81 -13.02
C LYS A 54 6.39 1.55 -13.77
N LEU A 55 5.71 0.43 -13.50
CA LEU A 55 5.97 -0.83 -14.18
C LEU A 55 5.65 -0.74 -15.68
N ARG A 56 4.55 -0.09 -16.07
CA ARG A 56 4.17 0.13 -17.47
C ARG A 56 5.21 0.98 -18.20
N LEU A 57 5.73 2.02 -17.56
CA LEU A 57 6.82 2.83 -18.12
C LEU A 57 8.11 2.02 -18.30
N ALA A 58 8.48 1.21 -17.29
CA ALA A 58 9.63 0.33 -17.41
C ALA A 58 9.45 -0.69 -18.54
N TYR A 59 8.28 -1.32 -18.65
CA TYR A 59 7.99 -2.26 -19.74
C TYR A 59 8.07 -1.61 -21.12
N GLY A 60 7.65 -0.35 -21.28
CA GLY A 60 7.80 0.37 -22.55
C GLY A 60 9.25 0.52 -23.00
N VAL A 61 10.17 0.69 -22.05
CA VAL A 61 11.63 0.74 -22.30
C VAL A 61 12.21 -0.65 -22.52
N LEU A 62 11.70 -1.67 -21.82
CA LEU A 62 12.17 -3.05 -21.90
C LEU A 62 11.73 -3.80 -23.16
N TYR A 63 10.52 -3.51 -23.64
CA TYR A 63 9.95 -4.06 -24.88
C TYR A 63 10.36 -3.26 -26.13
N ASP A 64 11.26 -2.29 -25.99
CA ASP A 64 12.04 -1.82 -27.13
C ASP A 64 12.83 -3.02 -27.67
N LYS A 65 12.63 -3.35 -28.95
CA LYS A 65 13.21 -4.54 -29.62
C LYS A 65 14.74 -4.60 -29.51
N SER A 66 15.39 -3.49 -29.17
CA SER A 66 16.83 -3.38 -28.98
C SER A 66 17.35 -3.90 -27.64
N VAL A 67 16.50 -4.01 -26.60
CA VAL A 67 16.90 -4.33 -25.21
C VAL A 67 16.43 -5.72 -24.75
N SER A 68 15.35 -6.23 -25.35
CA SER A 68 14.51 -7.30 -24.82
C SER A 68 15.20 -8.65 -24.57
N LEU A 69 15.95 -9.19 -25.52
CA LEU A 69 16.44 -10.58 -25.47
C LEU A 69 17.36 -10.92 -24.29
N ARG A 70 18.18 -9.97 -23.82
CA ARG A 70 19.10 -10.20 -22.70
C ARG A 70 18.48 -9.87 -21.33
N LEU A 71 17.46 -9.02 -21.32
CA LEU A 71 16.76 -8.62 -20.09
C LEU A 71 15.61 -9.56 -19.75
N GLU A 72 14.94 -10.16 -20.73
CA GLU A 72 13.77 -11.02 -20.53
C GLU A 72 14.09 -12.24 -19.63
N GLY A 73 15.24 -12.89 -19.86
CA GLY A 73 15.71 -13.97 -18.98
C GLY A 73 16.05 -13.51 -17.55
N LYS A 74 16.54 -12.27 -17.38
CA LYS A 74 16.85 -11.72 -16.04
C LYS A 74 15.59 -11.29 -15.30
N PHE A 75 14.62 -10.71 -16.00
CA PHE A 75 13.33 -10.32 -15.44
C PHE A 75 12.54 -11.53 -14.93
N TYR A 76 12.56 -12.64 -15.67
CA TYR A 76 11.98 -13.89 -15.21
C TYR A 76 12.62 -14.39 -13.90
N LEU A 77 13.95 -14.30 -13.80
CA LEU A 77 14.68 -14.72 -12.59
C LEU A 77 14.46 -13.77 -11.39
N VAL A 78 14.37 -12.46 -11.62
CA VAL A 78 14.32 -11.44 -10.56
C VAL A 78 12.90 -11.14 -10.08
N VAL A 79 11.91 -11.17 -10.96
CA VAL A 79 10.52 -10.80 -10.63
C VAL A 79 9.65 -12.04 -10.52
N VAL A 80 9.68 -12.92 -11.52
CA VAL A 80 8.72 -14.04 -11.61
C VAL A 80 9.05 -15.17 -10.64
N ARG A 81 10.34 -15.54 -10.51
CA ARG A 81 10.76 -16.61 -9.58
C ARG A 81 10.49 -16.29 -8.11
N PRO A 82 10.85 -15.11 -7.56
CA PRO A 82 10.58 -14.82 -6.14
C PRO A 82 9.08 -14.75 -5.84
N THR A 83 8.26 -14.19 -6.75
CA THR A 83 6.81 -14.19 -6.56
C THR A 83 6.22 -15.60 -6.56
N LEU A 84 6.67 -16.49 -7.44
CA LEU A 84 6.25 -17.89 -7.46
C LEU A 84 6.69 -18.66 -6.20
N LEU A 85 7.84 -18.32 -5.62
CA LEU A 85 8.33 -18.93 -4.38
C LEU A 85 7.62 -18.39 -3.13
N TYR A 86 7.33 -17.08 -3.10
CA TYR A 86 6.64 -16.43 -1.98
C TYR A 86 5.14 -16.75 -1.94
N TRP A 87 4.50 -16.95 -3.09
CA TRP A 87 3.06 -17.24 -3.19
C TRP A 87 2.59 -18.41 -2.31
N PRO A 88 3.23 -19.59 -2.33
CA PRO A 88 2.85 -20.67 -1.41
C PRO A 88 3.13 -20.31 0.06
N GLU A 89 4.20 -19.59 0.39
CA GLU A 89 4.50 -19.17 1.77
C GLU A 89 3.41 -18.27 2.36
N TYR A 90 2.90 -17.31 1.56
CA TYR A 90 1.80 -16.44 1.97
C TYR A 90 0.49 -17.22 2.23
N TRP A 91 0.19 -18.23 1.40
CA TRP A 91 -0.99 -19.06 1.56
C TRP A 91 -0.95 -19.88 2.86
N TRP A 92 0.22 -20.33 3.32
CA TRP A 92 0.36 -21.05 4.59
C TRP A 92 0.10 -20.16 5.81
N VAL A 93 0.58 -18.92 5.80
CA VAL A 93 0.44 -17.96 6.92
C VAL A 93 -1.03 -17.52 7.12
N LYS A 94 -1.81 -17.42 6.05
CA LYS A 94 -3.23 -17.05 6.15
C LYS A 94 -4.11 -18.21 6.68
N ASN A 95 -3.68 -19.46 6.51
CA ASN A 95 -4.41 -20.65 6.93
C ASN A 95 -4.03 -21.16 8.33
N SER A 96 -3.00 -20.61 8.97
CA SER A 96 -2.58 -21.00 10.34
C SER A 96 -3.36 -20.32 11.47
N HIS A 97 -4.36 -19.50 11.14
CA HIS A 97 -5.26 -18.83 12.09
C HIS A 97 -6.69 -19.40 12.05
N ILE A 98 -6.88 -20.60 11.50
CA ILE A 98 -8.10 -21.41 11.62
C ILE A 98 -7.86 -22.51 12.65
#